data_AF-A0AAU0WAP2-F1
#
_entry.id   AF-A0AAU0WAP2-F1
#
_cell.length_a   1.000
_cell.length_b   1.000
_cell.length_c   1.000
_cell.angle_alpha   90.00
_cell.angle_beta   90.00
_cell.angle_gamma   90.00
#
_symmetry.space_group_name_H-M   'P 1'
#
loop_
_entity.id
_entity.type
_entity.pdbx_description
1 polymer ?
#
loop_
_entity_poly.entity_id
_entity_poly.type
_entity_poly.pdbx_seq_one_letter_code
_entity_poly.pdbx_strand_id
1 'polypeptide(L)'
;MALVEAYDGRTTEQRWDWVLSRLKVAGIGKDEARQARRLLSDAKLHGHKYAIDAVLAIIARQQKGQVTIFTSNVDDLEKLVPESIVVKRV
;
A
#
# COMPACT_ATOMS: atom_id res chain seq x y z
N MET A 1 -2.33 10.87 1.89
CA MET A 1 -2.92 10.57 3.21
C MET A 1 -1.88 9.92 4.11
N ALA A 2 -1.28 8.79 3.73
CA ALA A 2 -0.29 8.07 4.55
C ALA A 2 0.86 8.94 5.12
N LEU A 3 1.43 9.87 4.36
CA LEU A 3 2.46 10.79 4.89
C LEU A 3 1.94 11.71 6.00
N VAL A 4 0.68 12.15 5.89
CA VAL A 4 0.03 12.99 6.90
C VAL A 4 -0.28 12.16 8.15
N GLU A 5 -0.75 10.93 7.98
CA GLU A 5 -1.04 10.02 9.09
C GLU A 5 0.21 9.54 9.83
N ALA A 6 1.31 9.35 9.10
CA ALA A 6 2.59 8.91 9.65
C ALA A 6 3.39 10.04 10.31
N TYR A 7 3.00 11.31 10.10
CA TYR A 7 3.65 12.43 10.74
C TYR A 7 3.25 12.52 12.21
N ASP A 8 4.26 12.70 13.08
CA ASP A 8 4.10 12.93 14.51
C ASP A 8 4.75 14.28 14.86
N GLY A 9 4.02 15.15 15.56
CA GLY A 9 4.47 16.50 15.92
C GLY A 9 5.73 16.55 16.81
N ARG A 10 6.19 15.42 17.35
CA ARG A 10 7.47 15.28 18.06
C ARG A 10 8.67 15.11 17.12
N THR A 11 8.43 14.88 15.84
CA THR A 11 9.47 14.72 14.81
C THR A 11 9.80 16.07 14.19
N THR A 12 11.09 16.41 14.09
CA THR A 12 11.51 17.63 13.39
C THR A 12 11.35 17.47 11.89
N GLU A 13 11.10 18.57 11.17
CA GLU A 13 11.00 18.59 9.72
C GLU A 13 12.26 18.04 9.05
N GLN A 14 13.46 18.36 9.56
CA GLN A 14 14.70 17.81 9.00
C GLN A 14 14.80 16.29 9.15
N ARG A 15 14.31 15.73 10.27
CA ARG A 15 14.31 14.28 10.49
C ARG A 15 13.28 13.60 9.59
N TRP A 16 12.12 14.23 9.41
CA TRP A 16 11.09 13.76 8.49
C TRP A 16 11.61 13.69 7.05
N ASP A 17 12.20 14.78 6.56
CA ASP A 17 12.77 14.86 5.21
C ASP A 17 13.90 13.86 5.00
N TRP A 18 14.76 13.68 6.02
CA TRP A 18 15.82 12.67 5.97
C TRP A 18 15.26 11.26 5.83
N VAL A 19 14.19 10.90 6.55
CA VAL A 19 13.54 9.58 6.40
C VAL A 19 12.94 9.44 5.00
N LEU A 20 12.21 10.45 4.53
CA LEU A 20 11.58 10.41 3.20
C LEU A 20 12.60 10.35 2.07
N SER A 21 13.79 10.94 2.22
CA SER A 21 14.87 10.87 1.22
C SER A 21 15.34 9.43 0.95
N ARG A 22 15.09 8.51 1.88
CA ARG A 22 15.46 7.09 1.80
C ARG A 22 14.33 6.20 1.29
N LEU A 23 13.16 6.76 1.05
CA LEU A 23 11.97 6.04 0.64
C LEU A 23 11.51 6.52 -0.74
N LYS A 24 11.04 5.59 -1.55
CA LYS A 24 10.26 5.95 -2.73
C LYS A 24 8.79 6.01 -2.33
N VAL A 25 8.24 7.22 -2.25
CA VAL A 25 6.81 7.41 -1.99
C VAL A 25 6.04 7.24 -3.31
N ALA A 26 5.15 6.25 -3.37
CA ALA A 26 4.29 6.05 -4.52
C ALA A 26 3.19 7.13 -4.56
N GLY A 27 3.07 7.83 -5.69
CA GLY A 27 1.93 8.70 -5.96
C GLY A 27 0.69 7.88 -6.32
N ILE A 28 -0.47 8.27 -5.80
CA ILE A 28 -1.75 7.61 -6.10
C ILE A 28 -2.61 8.57 -6.91
N GLY A 29 -3.02 8.13 -8.09
CA GLY A 29 -3.88 8.87 -9.01
C GLY A 29 -5.17 8.14 -9.36
N LYS A 30 -5.86 8.65 -10.39
CA LYS A 30 -7.13 8.11 -10.87
C LYS A 30 -6.99 6.69 -11.45
N ASP A 31 -5.83 6.39 -12.04
CA ASP A 31 -5.61 5.09 -12.68
C ASP A 31 -5.37 3.98 -11.66
N GLU A 32 -4.65 4.26 -10.57
CA GLU A 32 -4.51 3.36 -9.42
C GLU A 32 -5.87 3.12 -8.77
N ALA A 33 -6.66 4.17 -8.58
CA ALA A 33 -8.01 4.05 -8.03
C ALA A 33 -8.93 3.18 -8.92
N ARG A 34 -8.85 3.35 -10.26
CA ARG A 34 -9.61 2.52 -11.21
C ARG A 34 -9.15 1.06 -11.17
N GLN A 35 -7.86 0.80 -11.10
CA GLN A 35 -7.30 -0.55 -10.99
C GLN A 35 -7.68 -1.21 -9.67
N ALA A 36 -7.58 -0.50 -8.55
CA ALA A 36 -8.00 -0.98 -7.23
C ALA A 36 -9.49 -1.35 -7.22
N ARG A 37 -10.35 -0.52 -7.81
CA ARG A 37 -11.79 -0.83 -7.96
C ARG A 37 -12.03 -2.11 -8.76
N ARG A 38 -11.27 -2.34 -9.84
CA ARG A 38 -11.36 -3.56 -10.64
C ARG A 38 -10.90 -4.77 -9.83
N LEU A 39 -9.74 -4.68 -9.18
CA LEU A 39 -9.20 -5.74 -8.32
C LEU A 39 -10.20 -6.16 -7.24
N LEU A 40 -10.85 -5.19 -6.58
CA LEU A 40 -11.88 -5.47 -5.58
C LEU A 40 -13.12 -6.13 -6.19
N SER A 41 -13.56 -5.69 -7.37
CA SER A 41 -14.67 -6.32 -8.09
C SER A 41 -14.38 -7.78 -8.42
N ASP A 42 -13.18 -8.07 -8.92
CA ASP A 42 -12.75 -9.41 -9.29
C ASP A 42 -12.66 -10.33 -8.06
N ALA A 43 -12.19 -9.78 -6.93
CA ALA A 43 -12.15 -10.45 -5.63
C ALA A 43 -13.51 -10.51 -4.91
N LYS A 44 -14.57 -9.88 -5.46
CA LYS A 44 -15.89 -9.72 -4.83
C LYS A 44 -15.83 -9.06 -3.43
N LEU A 45 -14.94 -8.08 -3.27
CA LEU A 45 -14.71 -7.34 -2.03
C LEU A 45 -15.23 -5.89 -2.13
N HIS A 46 -15.60 -5.31 -0.99
CA HIS A 46 -16.24 -3.99 -0.93
C HIS A 46 -15.24 -2.85 -0.69
N GLY A 47 -15.38 -1.76 -1.46
CA GLY A 47 -14.45 -0.62 -1.43
C GLY A 47 -14.26 0.01 -0.05
N HIS A 48 -15.32 0.20 0.73
CA HIS A 48 -15.24 0.89 2.03
C HIS A 48 -14.32 0.17 3.04
N LYS A 49 -14.16 -1.16 2.90
CA LYS A 49 -13.33 -1.95 3.81
C LYS A 49 -11.91 -2.13 3.30
N TYR A 50 -11.72 -2.27 1.99
CA TYR A 50 -10.46 -2.74 1.39
C TYR A 50 -9.78 -1.72 0.45
N ALA A 51 -10.25 -0.47 0.40
CA ALA A 51 -9.74 0.50 -0.58
C ALA A 51 -8.22 0.72 -0.49
N ILE A 52 -7.68 0.90 0.72
CA ILE A 52 -6.24 1.13 0.92
C ILE A 52 -5.46 -0.14 0.59
N ASP A 53 -5.91 -1.31 1.06
CA ASP A 53 -5.26 -2.60 0.75
C ASP A 53 -5.22 -2.87 -0.75
N ALA A 54 -6.31 -2.56 -1.47
CA ALA A 54 -6.37 -2.74 -2.92
C ALA A 54 -5.41 -1.80 -3.65
N VAL A 55 -5.30 -0.53 -3.24
CA VAL A 55 -4.33 0.40 -3.82
C VAL A 55 -2.89 -0.08 -3.54
N LEU A 56 -2.60 -0.53 -2.33
CA LEU A 56 -1.29 -1.09 -1.97
C LEU A 56 -0.98 -2.36 -2.79
N ALA A 57 -1.95 -3.24 -2.96
CA ALA A 57 -1.81 -4.45 -3.79
C ALA A 57 -1.50 -4.10 -5.25
N ILE A 58 -2.14 -3.07 -5.82
CA ILE A 58 -1.82 -2.59 -7.18
C ILE A 58 -0.38 -2.08 -7.27
N ILE A 59 0.06 -1.26 -6.32
CA ILE A 59 1.46 -0.76 -6.29
C ILE A 59 2.44 -1.93 -6.21
N ALA A 60 2.17 -2.91 -5.34
CA ALA A 60 3.02 -4.07 -5.16
C ALA A 60 3.12 -4.92 -6.43
N ARG A 61 1.98 -5.15 -7.12
CA ARG A 61 1.91 -5.88 -8.39
C ARG A 61 2.66 -5.18 -9.54
N GLN A 62 2.88 -3.88 -9.46
CA GLN A 62 3.65 -3.11 -10.44
C GLN A 62 5.17 -3.15 -10.21
N GLN A 63 5.62 -3.61 -9.03
CA GLN A 63 7.05 -3.71 -8.74
C GLN A 63 7.68 -4.89 -9.49
N LYS A 64 8.97 -4.75 -9.81
CA LYS A 64 9.77 -5.81 -10.45
C LYS A 64 10.56 -6.56 -9.39
N GLY A 65 10.73 -7.88 -9.59
CA GLY A 65 11.55 -8.73 -8.72
C GLY A 65 10.76 -9.30 -7.53
N GLN A 66 11.46 -9.62 -6.45
CA GLN A 66 10.85 -10.13 -5.23
C GLN A 66 10.21 -8.99 -4.42
N VAL A 67 8.92 -9.11 -4.16
CA VAL A 67 8.13 -8.08 -3.49
C VAL A 67 7.63 -8.61 -2.15
N THR A 68 7.85 -7.84 -1.08
CA THR A 68 7.32 -8.12 0.25
C THR A 68 6.46 -6.95 0.72
N ILE A 69 5.24 -7.23 1.17
CA ILE A 69 4.35 -6.26 1.81
C ILE A 69 4.40 -6.49 3.32
N PHE A 70 4.59 -5.40 4.07
CA PHE A 70 4.55 -5.40 5.52
C PHE A 70 3.22 -4.78 6.01
N THR A 71 2.48 -5.49 6.84
CA THR A 71 1.15 -5.08 7.31
C THR A 71 0.82 -5.71 8.66
N SER A 72 0.03 -5.05 9.50
CA SER A 72 -0.53 -5.66 10.72
C SER A 72 -1.74 -6.55 10.42
N ASN A 73 -2.37 -6.42 9.25
CA ASN A 73 -3.52 -7.21 8.81
C ASN A 73 -3.19 -7.98 7.53
N VAL A 74 -2.65 -9.18 7.71
CA VAL A 74 -2.13 -10.03 6.61
C VAL A 74 -3.27 -10.59 5.75
N ASP A 75 -4.31 -11.12 6.40
CA ASP A 75 -5.40 -11.87 5.76
C ASP A 75 -6.12 -11.07 4.67
N ASP A 76 -6.21 -9.76 4.83
CA ASP A 76 -6.90 -8.90 3.86
C ASP A 76 -6.06 -8.64 2.61
N LEU A 77 -4.73 -8.54 2.76
CA LEU A 77 -3.82 -8.33 1.63
C LEU A 77 -3.55 -9.62 0.86
N GLU A 78 -3.49 -10.77 1.52
CA GLU A 78 -3.31 -12.08 0.85
C GLU A 78 -4.45 -12.39 -0.13
N LYS A 79 -5.67 -11.87 0.11
CA LYS A 79 -6.80 -11.99 -0.83
C LYS A 79 -6.60 -11.17 -2.11
N LEU A 80 -5.68 -10.20 -2.11
CA LEU A 80 -5.56 -9.16 -3.15
C LEU A 80 -4.25 -9.26 -3.95
N VAL A 81 -3.29 -10.07 -3.53
CA VAL A 81 -1.99 -10.24 -4.20
C VAL A 81 -1.80 -11.68 -4.69
N PRO A 82 -1.03 -11.90 -5.78
CA PRO A 82 -0.66 -13.26 -6.17
C PRO A 82 0.34 -13.87 -5.18
N GLU A 83 0.46 -15.20 -5.16
CA GLU A 83 1.40 -15.94 -4.31
C GLU A 83 2.87 -15.53 -4.47
N SER A 84 3.24 -14.92 -5.60
CA SER A 84 4.58 -14.41 -5.84
C SER A 84 4.94 -13.18 -5.00
N ILE A 85 3.96 -12.54 -4.34
CA ILE A 85 4.17 -11.42 -3.43
C ILE A 85 4.05 -11.93 -2.00
N VAL A 86 5.11 -11.74 -1.22
CA VAL A 86 5.14 -12.18 0.17
C VAL A 86 4.43 -11.15 1.04
N VAL A 87 3.51 -11.57 1.90
CA VAL A 87 2.90 -10.71 2.91
C VAL A 87 3.46 -11.08 4.28
N LYS A 88 3.94 -10.08 5.04
CA LYS A 88 4.55 -10.27 6.35
C LYS A 88 3.89 -9.38 7.40
N ARG A 89 3.66 -9.98 8.57
CA ARG A 89 3.21 -9.26 9.76
C ARG A 89 4.33 -8.38 10.30
N VAL A 90 3.99 -7.15 10.66
CA VAL A 90 4.81 -6.23 11.48
C VAL A 90 4.18 -5.98 12.83
#